data_AF-A0A7S1TQH6-F1
#
_entry.id   AF-A0A7S1TQH6-F1
#
_cell.length_a   1.000
_cell.length_b   1.000
_cell.length_c   1.000
_cell.angle_alpha   90.00
_cell.angle_beta   90.00
_cell.angle_gamma   90.00
#
_symmetry.space_group_name_H-M   'P 1'
#
loop_
_entity.id
_entity.type
_entity.pdbx_description
1 polymer ?
#
loop_
_entity_poly.entity_id
_entity_poly.type
_entity_poly.pdbx_seq_one_letter_code
_entity_poly.pdbx_strand_id
1 'polypeptide(L)'
;GTGRRPRRTLKKRQRCRIRPPAWMRRAYLEEVFEKEKTEAAFVPLDFHYQEIADLLFRTARDNIEDADEVQALVADLADYRQAKVRNGLKELAKSSQQENTWSVQLNNMCALELYLVKDLLPEALNHFADYAQTESTSGVPAAPAAAKYGDVAAP
;
A
#
# COMPACT_ATOMS: atom_id res chain seq x y z
N GLY A 1 -25.19 27.10 33.74
CA GLY A 1 -24.36 25.96 34.16
C GLY A 1 -25.00 24.66 33.73
N THR A 2 -24.45 23.99 32.71
CA THR A 2 -24.90 22.65 32.30
C THR A 2 -23.69 21.84 31.86
N GLY A 3 -22.95 21.29 32.83
CA GLY A 3 -21.84 20.37 32.58
C GLY A 3 -22.36 19.02 32.11
N ARG A 4 -22.51 18.83 30.79
CA ARG A 4 -22.77 17.50 30.24
C ARG A 4 -21.56 16.62 30.56
N ARG A 5 -21.74 15.61 31.41
CA ARG A 5 -20.68 14.64 31.68
C ARG A 5 -20.32 13.92 30.36
N PRO A 6 -19.02 13.71 30.07
CA PRO A 6 -18.61 13.02 28.85
C PRO A 6 -19.19 11.61 28.81
N ARG A 7 -19.77 11.21 27.68
CA ARG A 7 -20.32 9.87 27.49
C ARG A 7 -19.18 8.85 27.49
N ARG A 8 -19.04 8.09 28.58
CA ARG A 8 -18.07 6.99 28.70
C ARG A 8 -18.59 5.74 27.98
N THR A 9 -17.74 5.05 27.24
CA THR A 9 -18.06 3.79 26.55
C THR A 9 -18.47 2.68 27.53
N LEU A 10 -19.23 1.69 27.05
CA LEU A 10 -19.72 0.58 27.89
C LEU A 10 -18.59 -0.20 28.56
N LYS A 11 -17.49 -0.45 27.82
CA LYS A 11 -16.31 -1.14 28.34
C LYS A 11 -15.65 -0.38 29.49
N LYS A 12 -15.46 0.95 29.37
CA LYS A 12 -14.92 1.81 30.44
C LYS A 12 -15.81 1.86 31.69
N ARG A 13 -17.09 1.54 31.55
CA ARG A 13 -18.05 1.45 32.67
C ARG A 13 -18.18 0.04 33.23
N GLN A 14 -17.40 -0.93 32.73
CA GLN A 14 -17.50 -2.35 33.08
C GLN A 14 -18.93 -2.91 32.87
N ARG A 15 -19.61 -2.45 31.80
CA ARG A 15 -20.98 -2.87 31.45
C ARG A 15 -21.03 -3.77 30.22
N CYS A 16 -19.89 -4.19 29.67
CA CYS A 16 -19.82 -5.19 28.62
C CYS A 16 -18.48 -5.94 28.68
N ARG A 17 -18.47 -7.12 28.06
CA ARG A 17 -17.26 -7.86 27.68
C ARG A 17 -17.22 -7.86 26.16
N ILE A 18 -16.11 -7.39 25.58
CA ILE A 18 -15.94 -7.37 24.14
C ILE A 18 -15.46 -8.76 23.72
N ARG A 19 -16.03 -9.31 22.65
CA ARG A 19 -15.53 -10.53 22.02
C ARG A 19 -14.65 -10.12 20.84
N PRO A 20 -13.36 -10.51 20.79
CA PRO A 20 -12.51 -10.19 19.66
C PRO A 20 -13.03 -10.86 18.38
N PRO A 21 -12.78 -10.28 17.19
CA PRO A 21 -13.11 -10.90 15.92
C PRO A 21 -12.46 -12.27 15.76
N ALA A 22 -13.09 -13.15 14.98
CA ALA A 22 -12.61 -14.52 14.79
C ALA A 22 -11.22 -14.61 14.14
N TRP A 23 -10.84 -13.62 13.33
CA TRP A 23 -9.52 -13.50 12.71
C TRP A 23 -8.44 -13.06 13.71
N MET A 24 -8.81 -12.44 14.84
CA MET A 24 -7.87 -11.93 15.83
C MET A 24 -7.47 -13.02 16.83
N ARG A 25 -7.07 -14.18 16.30
CA ARG A 25 -6.56 -15.32 17.06
C ARG A 25 -5.16 -15.63 16.60
N ARG A 26 -4.30 -16.01 17.54
CA ARG A 26 -2.88 -16.31 17.28
C ARG A 26 -2.69 -17.25 16.10
N ALA A 27 -3.33 -18.42 16.13
CA ALA A 27 -3.20 -19.44 15.08
C ALA A 27 -3.61 -18.93 13.68
N TYR A 28 -4.68 -18.12 13.60
CA TYR A 28 -5.12 -17.54 12.33
C TYR A 28 -4.13 -16.51 11.80
N LEU A 29 -3.62 -15.63 12.68
CA LEU A 29 -2.66 -14.60 12.29
C LEU A 29 -1.31 -15.21 11.90
N GLU A 30 -0.86 -16.27 12.57
CA GLU A 30 0.33 -17.04 12.16
C GLU A 30 0.15 -17.62 10.74
N GLU A 31 -0.98 -18.26 10.46
CA GLU A 31 -1.28 -18.80 9.13
C GLU A 31 -1.31 -17.70 8.06
N VAL A 32 -1.99 -16.58 8.33
CA VAL A 32 -2.05 -15.45 7.41
C VAL A 32 -0.67 -14.85 7.18
N PHE A 33 0.15 -14.72 8.23
CA PHE A 33 1.48 -14.14 8.11
C PHE A 33 2.40 -15.00 7.25
N GLU A 34 2.34 -16.32 7.39
CA GLU A 34 3.10 -17.23 6.53
C GLU A 34 2.62 -17.19 5.07
N LYS A 35 1.31 -17.08 4.83
CA LYS A 35 0.78 -16.85 3.46
C LYS A 35 1.24 -15.51 2.89
N GLU A 36 1.23 -14.45 3.70
CA GLU A 36 1.63 -13.10 3.25
C GLU A 36 3.08 -13.06 2.77
N LYS A 37 3.95 -13.84 3.42
CA LYS A 37 5.36 -13.98 3.04
C LYS A 37 5.58 -14.75 1.75
N THR A 38 4.69 -15.69 1.43
CA THR A 38 4.88 -16.64 0.33
C THR A 38 4.12 -16.23 -0.92
N GLU A 39 2.97 -15.56 -0.78
CA GLU A 39 2.16 -15.07 -1.88
C GLU A 39 2.69 -13.72 -2.40
N ALA A 40 2.72 -13.57 -3.73
CA ALA A 40 3.07 -12.29 -4.34
C ALA A 40 1.95 -11.24 -4.17
N ALA A 41 0.68 -11.67 -4.19
CA ALA A 41 -0.47 -10.82 -3.92
C ALA A 41 -0.69 -10.64 -2.41
N PHE A 42 -1.40 -9.58 -2.02
CA PHE A 42 -1.82 -9.40 -0.63
C PHE A 42 -2.83 -10.47 -0.23
N VAL A 43 -2.61 -11.11 0.92
CA VAL A 43 -3.56 -12.07 1.47
C VAL A 43 -4.82 -11.31 1.90
N PRO A 44 -6.02 -11.82 1.60
CA PRO A 44 -7.27 -11.21 2.05
C PRO A 44 -7.36 -11.11 3.56
N LEU A 45 -7.67 -9.90 4.05
CA LEU A 45 -7.89 -9.59 5.46
C LEU A 45 -9.11 -8.68 5.60
N ASP A 46 -9.57 -8.50 6.84
CA ASP A 46 -10.54 -7.46 7.14
C ASP A 46 -9.99 -6.09 6.72
N PHE A 47 -10.80 -5.32 6.00
CA PHE A 47 -10.38 -4.05 5.42
C PHE A 47 -9.86 -3.06 6.47
N HIS A 48 -10.30 -3.18 7.72
CA HIS A 48 -9.87 -2.32 8.83
C HIS A 48 -9.15 -3.10 9.94
N TYR A 49 -8.45 -4.19 9.61
CA TYR A 49 -7.87 -5.07 10.63
C TYR A 49 -6.94 -4.32 11.60
N GLN A 50 -6.16 -3.34 11.10
CA GLN A 50 -5.21 -2.56 11.91
C GLN A 50 -5.93 -1.65 12.91
N GLU A 51 -6.96 -0.93 12.45
CA GLU A 51 -7.73 0.00 13.27
C GLU A 51 -8.55 -0.75 14.33
N ILE A 52 -9.16 -1.88 13.93
CA ILE A 52 -9.89 -2.75 14.85
C ILE A 52 -8.93 -3.30 15.90
N ALA A 53 -7.77 -3.81 15.50
CA ALA A 53 -6.77 -4.34 16.42
C ALA A 53 -6.28 -3.27 17.42
N ASP A 54 -5.86 -2.09 16.94
CA ASP A 54 -5.39 -1.00 17.79
C ASP A 54 -6.48 -0.55 18.80
N LEU A 55 -7.73 -0.41 18.35
CA LEU A 55 -8.83 -0.05 19.21
C LEU A 55 -9.07 -1.11 20.30
N LEU A 56 -9.02 -2.40 19.94
CA LEU A 56 -9.24 -3.50 20.87
C LEU A 56 -8.09 -3.65 21.87
N PHE A 57 -6.83 -3.55 21.44
CA PHE A 57 -5.69 -3.59 22.36
C PHE A 57 -5.72 -2.43 23.37
N ARG A 58 -6.18 -1.24 22.96
CA ARG A 58 -6.28 -0.09 23.87
C ARG A 58 -7.44 -0.17 24.85
N THR A 59 -8.54 -0.84 24.48
CA THR A 59 -9.80 -0.75 25.24
C THR A 59 -10.24 -2.05 25.89
N ALA A 60 -9.83 -3.20 25.34
CA ALA A 60 -10.31 -4.52 25.73
C ALA A 60 -9.22 -5.60 25.67
N ARG A 61 -7.97 -5.23 25.97
CA ARG A 61 -6.82 -6.16 26.04
C ARG A 61 -7.12 -7.38 26.92
N ASP A 62 -7.79 -7.17 28.04
CA ASP A 62 -8.21 -8.21 28.99
C ASP A 62 -9.23 -9.22 28.40
N ASN A 63 -9.72 -8.99 27.19
CA ASN A 63 -10.67 -9.87 26.50
C ASN A 63 -10.05 -10.60 25.31
N ILE A 64 -8.75 -10.42 25.07
CA ILE A 64 -7.98 -11.06 24.00
C ILE A 64 -7.10 -12.13 24.65
N GLU A 65 -7.15 -13.35 24.11
CA GLU A 65 -6.26 -14.44 24.50
C GLU A 65 -4.88 -14.22 23.86
N ASP A 66 -3.81 -14.49 24.60
CA ASP A 66 -2.42 -14.28 24.15
C ASP A 66 -2.20 -12.87 23.58
N ALA A 67 -2.69 -11.85 24.30
CA ALA A 67 -2.81 -10.49 23.78
C ALA A 67 -1.47 -9.86 23.39
N ASP A 68 -0.38 -10.22 24.07
CA ASP A 68 0.97 -9.72 23.78
C ASP A 68 1.47 -10.31 22.45
N GLU A 69 1.33 -11.62 22.28
CA GLU A 69 1.71 -12.34 21.07
C GLU A 69 0.86 -11.94 19.86
N VAL A 70 -0.46 -11.83 20.05
CA VAL A 70 -1.39 -11.38 19.01
C VAL A 70 -1.09 -9.94 18.59
N GLN A 71 -0.67 -9.07 19.52
CA GLN A 71 -0.25 -7.71 19.18
C GLN A 71 1.04 -7.68 18.39
N ALA A 72 2.04 -8.48 18.79
CA ALA A 72 3.29 -8.61 18.06
C ALA A 72 3.05 -9.10 16.62
N LEU A 73 2.24 -10.16 16.45
CA LEU A 73 1.91 -10.70 15.13
C LEU A 73 1.18 -9.68 14.23
N VAL A 74 0.24 -8.91 14.77
CA VAL A 74 -0.44 -7.85 14.00
C VAL A 74 0.54 -6.77 13.55
N ALA A 75 1.49 -6.38 14.41
CA ALA A 75 2.52 -5.41 14.08
C ALA A 75 3.47 -5.93 13.00
N ASP A 76 3.99 -7.15 13.16
CA ASP A 76 4.87 -7.79 12.18
C ASP A 76 4.20 -7.94 10.81
N LEU A 77 2.93 -8.34 10.78
CA LEU A 77 2.13 -8.43 9.57
C LEU A 77 1.93 -7.06 8.90
N ALA A 78 1.65 -6.01 9.68
CA ALA A 78 1.52 -4.65 9.17
C ALA A 78 2.83 -4.12 8.57
N ASP A 79 3.96 -4.33 9.26
CA ASP A 79 5.28 -3.90 8.79
C ASP A 79 5.69 -4.63 7.51
N TYR A 80 5.43 -5.95 7.45
CA TYR A 80 5.69 -6.75 6.26
C TYR A 80 4.85 -6.28 5.07
N ARG A 81 3.55 -6.07 5.28
CA ARG A 81 2.65 -5.58 4.22
C ARG A 81 3.03 -4.17 3.76
N GLN A 82 3.46 -3.29 4.66
CA GLN A 82 3.99 -1.97 4.29
C GLN A 82 5.27 -2.09 3.44
N ALA A 83 6.16 -3.03 3.76
CA ALA A 83 7.33 -3.31 2.92
C ALA A 83 6.94 -3.81 1.53
N LYS A 84 5.93 -4.69 1.46
CA LYS A 84 5.37 -5.19 0.21
C LYS A 84 4.75 -4.09 -0.64
N VAL A 85 3.99 -3.16 -0.04
CA VAL A 85 3.49 -1.94 -0.71
C VAL A 85 4.65 -1.14 -1.30
N ARG A 86 5.69 -0.83 -0.52
CA ARG A 86 6.86 -0.08 -1.02
C ARG A 86 7.57 -0.77 -2.17
N ASN A 87 7.69 -2.09 -2.12
CA ASN A 87 8.31 -2.87 -3.19
C ASN A 87 7.43 -2.87 -4.45
N GLY A 88 6.12 -3.07 -4.31
CA GLY A 88 5.17 -2.97 -5.41
C GLY A 88 5.20 -1.59 -6.09
N LEU A 89 5.27 -0.50 -5.33
CA LEU A 89 5.42 0.84 -5.89
C LEU A 89 6.72 1.01 -6.71
N LYS A 90 7.83 0.44 -6.25
CA LYS A 90 9.10 0.46 -7.01
C LYS A 90 9.02 -0.35 -8.30
N GLU A 91 8.33 -1.49 -8.27
CA GLU A 91 8.10 -2.32 -9.45
C GLU A 91 7.20 -1.59 -10.46
N LEU A 92 6.14 -0.93 -9.98
CA LEU A 92 5.29 -0.08 -10.82
C LEU A 92 6.09 1.01 -11.52
N ALA A 93 6.94 1.76 -10.80
CA ALA A 93 7.77 2.81 -11.37
C ALA A 93 8.78 2.30 -12.42
N LYS A 94 9.27 1.06 -12.28
CA LYS A 94 10.13 0.43 -13.29
C LYS A 94 9.31 0.03 -14.52
N SER A 95 8.15 -0.61 -14.29
CA SER A 95 7.28 -1.07 -15.37
C SER A 95 6.75 0.10 -16.21
N SER A 96 6.47 1.26 -15.60
CA SER A 96 5.96 2.44 -16.32
C SER A 96 6.98 3.06 -17.28
N GLN A 97 8.27 2.77 -17.14
CA GLN A 97 9.29 3.19 -18.10
C GLN A 97 9.34 2.26 -19.32
N GLN A 98 8.92 1.01 -19.17
CA GLN A 98 9.09 -0.03 -20.18
C GLN A 98 7.79 -0.33 -20.93
N GLU A 99 6.65 -0.18 -20.25
CA GLU A 99 5.30 -0.43 -20.75
C GLU A 99 4.37 0.72 -20.33
N ASN A 100 3.40 1.07 -21.18
CA ASN A 100 2.43 2.12 -20.88
C ASN A 100 1.35 1.60 -19.92
N THR A 101 1.65 1.59 -18.62
CA THR A 101 0.75 1.12 -17.56
C THR A 101 -0.33 2.16 -17.25
N TRP A 102 -1.53 1.97 -17.81
CA TRP A 102 -2.68 2.87 -17.63
C TRP A 102 -3.57 2.55 -16.42
N SER A 103 -3.38 1.40 -15.77
CA SER A 103 -4.12 1.03 -14.56
C SER A 103 -3.31 0.15 -13.61
N VAL A 104 -3.61 0.27 -12.31
CA VAL A 104 -3.02 -0.54 -11.24
C VAL A 104 -4.15 -1.12 -10.40
N GLN A 105 -4.15 -2.44 -10.21
CA GLN A 105 -5.09 -3.11 -9.32
C GLN A 105 -4.47 -3.27 -7.93
N LEU A 106 -5.19 -2.80 -6.91
CA LEU A 106 -4.76 -2.83 -5.52
C LEU A 106 -5.66 -3.79 -4.71
N ASN A 107 -5.66 -5.06 -5.12
CA ASN A 107 -6.50 -6.07 -4.49
C ASN A 107 -6.03 -6.37 -3.07
N ASN A 108 -6.98 -6.53 -2.14
CA ASN A 108 -6.75 -6.89 -0.74
C ASN A 108 -5.82 -5.95 0.04
N MET A 109 -5.62 -4.70 -0.39
CA MET A 109 -5.01 -3.69 0.48
C MET A 109 -6.01 -3.22 1.54
N CYS A 110 -5.54 -3.01 2.76
CA CYS A 110 -6.38 -2.52 3.85
C CYS A 110 -6.51 -0.98 3.81
N ALA A 111 -7.42 -0.44 4.60
CA ALA A 111 -7.74 0.98 4.65
C ALA A 111 -6.52 1.84 5.01
N LEU A 112 -5.77 1.47 6.05
CA LEU A 112 -4.57 2.19 6.46
C LEU A 112 -3.44 2.12 5.42
N GLU A 113 -3.25 0.97 4.77
CA GLU A 113 -2.28 0.81 3.68
C GLU A 113 -2.62 1.73 2.49
N LEU A 114 -3.88 1.72 2.05
CA LEU A 114 -4.38 2.61 1.00
C LEU A 114 -4.22 4.07 1.39
N TYR A 115 -4.57 4.43 2.63
CA TYR A 115 -4.48 5.80 3.11
C TYR A 115 -3.05 6.34 3.03
N LEU A 116 -2.04 5.51 3.28
CA LEU A 116 -0.63 5.91 3.22
C LEU A 116 -0.13 6.19 1.80
N VAL A 117 -0.79 5.64 0.77
CA VAL A 117 -0.38 5.81 -0.64
C VAL A 117 -1.35 6.65 -1.47
N LYS A 118 -2.53 6.97 -0.93
CA LYS A 118 -3.65 7.56 -1.68
C LYS A 118 -3.29 8.87 -2.40
N ASP A 119 -2.42 9.69 -1.81
CA ASP A 119 -2.05 11.00 -2.35
C ASP A 119 -0.81 10.89 -3.24
N LEU A 120 0.13 10.02 -2.86
CA LEU A 120 1.40 9.82 -3.58
C LEU A 120 1.21 9.08 -4.91
N LEU A 121 0.41 8.01 -4.91
CA LEU A 121 0.31 7.10 -6.04
C LEU A 121 -0.28 7.77 -7.30
N PRO A 122 -1.42 8.49 -7.22
CA PRO A 122 -1.98 9.16 -8.39
C PRO A 122 -1.03 10.22 -8.96
N GLU A 123 -0.37 10.99 -8.10
CA GLU A 123 0.57 12.03 -8.54
C GLU A 123 1.79 11.43 -9.26
N ALA A 124 2.35 10.35 -8.72
CA ALA A 124 3.44 9.64 -9.37
C ALA A 124 3.05 9.08 -10.74
N LEU A 125 1.84 8.51 -10.86
CA LEU A 125 1.33 7.97 -12.12
C LEU A 125 1.07 9.08 -13.16
N ASN A 126 0.56 10.24 -12.74
CA ASN A 126 0.40 11.40 -13.63
C ASN A 126 1.76 11.82 -14.21
N HIS A 127 2.78 11.94 -13.37
CA HIS A 127 4.13 12.24 -13.85
C HIS A 127 4.66 11.19 -14.81
N PHE A 128 4.49 9.90 -14.54
CA PHE A 128 4.92 8.85 -15.46
C PHE A 128 4.20 8.94 -16.82
N ALA A 129 2.91 9.26 -16.82
CA ALA A 129 2.14 9.48 -18.04
C ALA A 129 2.63 10.70 -18.83
N ASP A 130 2.92 11.82 -18.15
CA ASP A 130 3.47 13.02 -18.77
C ASP A 130 4.83 12.74 -19.43
N TYR A 131 5.74 12.04 -18.72
CA TYR A 131 7.05 11.69 -19.28
C TYR A 131 6.94 10.79 -20.51
N ALA A 132 6.05 9.79 -20.51
CA ALA A 132 5.82 8.93 -21.67
C ALA A 132 5.32 9.71 -22.91
N GLN A 133 4.54 10.78 -22.72
CA GLN A 133 4.11 11.66 -23.81
C GLN A 133 5.25 12.54 -24.34
N THR A 134 6.18 12.97 -23.47
CA THR A 134 7.33 13.77 -23.90
C THR A 134 8.29 12.99 -24.79
N GLU A 135 8.58 11.72 -24.47
CA GLU A 135 9.47 10.88 -25.29
C GLU A 135 8.91 10.61 -26.69
N SER A 136 7.59 10.50 -26.81
CA SER A 136 6.93 10.30 -28.11
C SER A 136 6.91 11.56 -28.97
N THR A 137 7.01 12.76 -28.37
CA THR A 137 6.99 14.04 -29.09
C THR A 137 8.39 14.53 -29.47
N SER A 138 9.45 14.07 -28.78
CA SER A 138 10.85 14.41 -29.08
C SER A 138 11.48 13.58 -30.22
N GLY A 139 10.68 13.10 -31.18
CA GLY A 139 11.18 12.56 -32.43
C GLY A 139 12.04 13.58 -33.16
N VAL A 140 13.36 13.50 -32.96
CA VAL A 140 14.36 14.24 -33.73
C VAL A 140 14.10 13.96 -35.22
N PRO A 141 13.90 14.97 -36.09
CA PRO A 141 13.83 14.72 -37.52
C PRO A 141 15.15 14.10 -37.95
N ALA A 142 15.09 12.98 -38.68
CA ALA A 142 16.26 12.28 -39.19
C ALA A 142 17.23 13.29 -39.81
N ALA A 143 18.46 13.33 -39.30
CA ALA A 143 19.50 14.21 -39.79
C ALA A 143 19.60 14.05 -41.33
N PRO A 144 19.62 15.14 -42.11
CA PRO A 144 19.77 15.02 -43.55
C PRO A 144 21.09 14.29 -43.84
N ALA A 145 21.01 13.27 -44.69
CA ALA A 145 22.15 12.48 -45.10
C ALA A 145 23.29 13.41 -45.53
N ALA A 146 24.45 13.26 -44.90
CA ALA A 146 25.64 14.05 -45.19
C ALA A 146 25.95 13.96 -46.69
N ALA A 147 25.84 15.09 -47.39
CA ALA A 147 26.26 15.21 -48.77
C ALA A 147 27.76 14.86 -48.84
N LYS A 148 28.10 13.82 -49.61
CA LYS A 148 29.48 13.47 -49.89
C LYS A 148 30.13 14.67 -50.58
N TYR A 149 31.11 15.28 -49.94
CA TYR A 149 31.98 16.27 -50.58
C TYR A 149 32.92 15.51 -51.52
N GLY A 150 32.50 15.41 -52.78
CA GLY A 150 33.29 14.88 -53.89
C GLY A 150 33.34 15.92 -55.00
N ASP A 151 34.57 16.26 -55.38
CA ASP A 151 34.99 16.85 -56.65
C ASP A 151 34.44 18.22 -57.04
N VAL A 152 35.17 19.27 -56.62
CA VAL A 152 35.30 20.47 -57.43
C VAL A 152 36.65 20.40 -58.15
N ALA A 153 36.60 19.93 -59.39
CA ALA A 153 37.63 20.21 -60.39
C ALA A 153 37.48 21.67 -60.85
N ALA A 154 38.59 22.40 -60.93
CA ALA A 154 38.93 23.43 -61.93
C ALA A 154 39.99 24.41 -61.40
N PRO A 155 40.73 25.12 -62.28
CA PRO A 155 40.60 25.18 -63.74
C PRO A 155 41.63 24.37 -64.53
#